data_AF-A0A2G6UJI2-F1
#
_entry.id   AF-A0A2G6UJI2-F1
#
_cell.length_a   1.000
_cell.length_b   1.000
_cell.length_c   1.000
_cell.angle_alpha   90.00
_cell.angle_beta   90.00
_cell.angle_gamma   90.00
#
_symmetry.space_group_name_H-M   'P 1'
#
loop_
_entity.id
_entity.type
_entity.pdbx_description
1 polymer ?
#
loop_
_entity_poly.entity_id
_entity_poly.type
_entity_poly.pdbx_seq_one_letter_code
_entity_poly.pdbx_strand_id
1 'polypeptide(L)'
;MWFPLKIYTKETREQLWQYTYDLFSESVCKKNQLHDWIEIIWDDISKITFTELVSDIAKKENISTLSENFGNDQNTAFEWLNEVGEFILSEETNLPLLEKNAVIPNQNGDFLLKNKLFVDKIEDPVLIEVLQLLGEDWNDILINEQISFGRYSVKKKDEIATEIRQKLKNTSNKNPNFIKAISLLSEWFDSNADEGKEFFSETYRNRAELFMNTIEDKDSLYKVMRTNTNLSHLSKVAEAIKENPRLFENIEDAKEIYSLLQQYNVNNLEQLRNLLDGQGTSTTIQNTLLPVTQEILADMGISSLEEWQEAIKDKDLAVLYSHKSTPTTDMFVYVQSLIKKAKSGIIKHLLTLNEYNLDDLDDTTATTVLAGILKNGNPISIVARPAYNGEVIIYYGSERDILDYEPSELWVDDGNTPKMISLGYLLKKAEIVKFPI
;
A
#
# COMPACT_ATOMS: atom_id res chain seq x y z
N MET A 1 22.88 -44.59 33.91
CA MET A 1 24.20 -44.09 33.48
C MET A 1 24.68 -44.98 32.35
N TRP A 2 25.08 -44.40 31.21
CA TRP A 2 25.38 -45.10 29.98
C TRP A 2 26.88 -45.04 29.67
N PHE A 3 27.42 -46.10 29.07
CA PHE A 3 28.85 -46.21 28.76
C PHE A 3 29.10 -46.79 27.37
N PRO A 4 30.10 -46.30 26.61
CA PRO A 4 30.50 -46.90 25.34
C PRO A 4 31.00 -48.34 25.48
N LEU A 5 30.83 -49.16 24.44
CA LEU A 5 31.38 -50.52 24.42
C LEU A 5 32.91 -50.52 24.49
N LYS A 6 33.46 -51.47 25.27
CA LYS A 6 34.91 -51.69 25.41
C LYS A 6 35.61 -52.07 24.11
N ILE A 7 34.87 -52.59 23.12
CA ILE A 7 35.41 -52.96 21.80
C ILE A 7 35.84 -51.76 20.96
N TYR A 8 35.29 -50.57 21.23
CA TYR A 8 35.62 -49.35 20.50
C TYR A 8 37.00 -48.80 20.91
N THR A 9 37.66 -48.10 19.99
CA THR A 9 38.93 -47.41 20.24
C THR A 9 38.75 -46.33 21.31
N LYS A 10 39.86 -45.82 21.86
CA LYS A 10 39.78 -44.77 22.88
C LYS A 10 39.07 -43.53 22.34
N GLU A 11 39.40 -43.15 21.11
CA GLU A 11 38.87 -42.00 20.40
C GLU A 11 37.36 -42.16 20.13
N THR A 12 36.94 -43.30 19.57
CA THR A 12 35.52 -43.58 19.30
C THR A 12 34.69 -43.56 20.58
N ARG A 13 35.22 -44.06 21.70
CA ARG A 13 34.54 -44.01 23.01
C ARG A 13 34.35 -42.59 23.50
N GLU A 14 35.37 -41.74 23.38
CA GLU A 14 35.29 -40.33 23.79
C GLU A 14 34.30 -39.54 22.94
N GLN A 15 34.26 -39.78 21.63
CA GLN A 15 33.29 -39.15 20.71
C GLN A 15 31.86 -39.62 20.98
N LEU A 16 31.62 -40.94 21.09
CA LEU A 16 30.30 -41.48 21.46
C LEU A 16 29.82 -40.93 22.82
N TRP A 17 30.71 -40.83 23.80
CA TRP A 17 30.40 -40.22 25.08
C TRP A 17 30.02 -38.74 24.93
N GLN A 18 30.78 -37.97 24.14
CA GLN A 18 30.54 -36.54 23.92
C GLN A 18 29.17 -36.31 23.28
N TYR A 19 28.87 -36.96 22.16
CA TYR A 19 27.59 -36.80 21.46
C TYR A 19 26.40 -37.24 22.31
N THR A 20 26.58 -38.27 23.14
CA THR A 20 25.55 -38.70 24.09
C THR A 20 25.39 -37.72 25.25
N TYR A 21 26.47 -37.11 25.74
CA TYR A 21 26.44 -36.07 26.76
C TYR A 21 25.70 -34.82 26.26
N ASP A 22 25.93 -34.43 25.01
CA ASP A 22 25.29 -33.26 24.40
C ASP A 22 23.76 -33.44 24.31
N LEU A 23 23.28 -34.67 24.06
CA LEU A 23 21.85 -35.00 24.04
C LEU A 23 21.28 -35.25 25.44
N PHE A 24 22.03 -35.89 26.33
CA PHE A 24 21.57 -36.39 27.63
C PHE A 24 22.65 -36.26 28.71
N SER A 25 22.93 -35.02 29.12
CA SER A 25 24.00 -34.70 30.06
C SER A 25 23.91 -35.42 31.42
N GLU A 26 22.70 -35.75 31.88
CA GLU A 26 22.45 -36.46 33.14
C GLU A 26 22.62 -37.99 33.04
N SER A 27 22.65 -38.53 31.82
CA SER A 27 22.63 -39.97 31.58
C SER A 27 24.02 -40.60 31.47
N VAL A 28 25.09 -39.81 31.45
CA VAL A 28 26.48 -40.30 31.27
C VAL A 28 27.38 -39.96 32.46
N CYS A 29 28.52 -40.67 32.59
CA CYS A 29 29.51 -40.39 33.63
C CYS A 29 30.32 -39.12 33.33
N LYS A 30 31.13 -38.64 34.28
CA LYS A 30 32.09 -37.56 34.01
C LYS A 30 33.18 -38.02 33.03
N LYS A 31 33.55 -37.15 32.07
CA LYS A 31 34.56 -37.44 31.03
C LYS A 31 35.88 -37.97 31.58
N ASN A 32 36.36 -37.38 32.67
CA ASN A 32 37.64 -37.74 33.29
C ASN A 32 37.66 -39.13 33.93
N GLN A 33 36.50 -39.73 34.18
CA GLN A 33 36.37 -41.07 34.75
C GLN A 33 35.95 -42.12 33.71
N LEU A 34 35.73 -41.72 32.45
CA LEU A 34 35.17 -42.58 31.41
C LEU A 34 35.98 -43.87 31.23
N HIS A 35 37.29 -43.76 31.06
CA HIS A 35 38.15 -44.92 30.80
C HIS A 35 38.29 -45.84 32.01
N ASP A 36 38.40 -45.27 33.21
CA ASP A 36 38.49 -46.03 34.46
C ASP A 36 37.23 -46.87 34.68
N TRP A 37 36.04 -46.29 34.45
CA TRP A 37 34.78 -47.01 34.59
C TRP A 37 34.62 -48.10 33.53
N ILE A 38 35.02 -47.87 32.28
CA ILE A 38 34.87 -48.86 31.19
C ILE A 38 35.64 -50.16 31.47
N GLU A 39 36.69 -50.13 32.29
CA GLU A 39 37.39 -51.34 32.71
C GLU A 39 36.64 -52.18 33.75
N ILE A 40 35.73 -51.55 34.50
CA ILE A 40 35.08 -52.10 35.69
C ILE A 40 33.59 -52.42 35.45
N ILE A 41 32.96 -51.81 34.44
CA ILE A 41 31.52 -52.00 34.16
C ILE A 41 31.12 -53.44 33.82
N TRP A 42 29.94 -53.85 34.28
CA TRP A 42 29.28 -55.14 34.06
C TRP A 42 28.31 -55.10 32.86
N ASP A 43 27.95 -56.27 32.34
CA ASP A 43 27.19 -56.40 31.08
C ASP A 43 25.78 -55.82 31.08
N ASP A 44 25.15 -55.69 32.26
CA ASP A 44 23.77 -55.23 32.45
C ASP A 44 23.60 -53.69 32.45
N ILE A 45 24.67 -52.94 32.18
CA ILE A 45 24.62 -51.47 32.07
C ILE A 45 24.21 -51.07 30.65
N SER A 46 23.45 -49.97 30.51
CA SER A 46 23.09 -49.40 29.20
C SER A 46 24.34 -48.98 28.42
N LYS A 47 24.39 -49.32 27.12
CA LYS A 47 25.61 -49.33 26.32
C LYS A 47 25.52 -48.33 25.17
N ILE A 48 26.29 -47.25 25.23
CA ILE A 48 26.37 -46.28 24.13
C ILE A 48 26.96 -46.97 22.89
N THR A 49 26.16 -47.02 21.82
CA THR A 49 26.54 -47.56 20.52
C THR A 49 26.13 -46.61 19.42
N PHE A 50 26.69 -46.77 18.21
CA PHE A 50 26.23 -46.05 17.02
C PHE A 50 24.72 -46.23 16.79
N THR A 51 24.19 -47.44 17.02
CA THR A 51 22.77 -47.74 16.86
C THR A 51 21.89 -46.95 17.84
N GLU A 52 22.29 -46.87 19.10
CA GLU A 52 21.57 -46.09 20.12
C GLU A 52 21.62 -44.59 19.80
N LEU A 53 22.81 -44.06 19.46
CA LEU A 53 22.98 -42.65 19.08
C LEU A 53 22.09 -42.26 17.90
N VAL A 54 22.10 -43.05 16.82
CA VAL A 54 21.26 -42.79 15.63
C VAL A 54 19.78 -42.89 15.98
N SER A 55 19.39 -43.85 16.82
CA SER A 55 18.00 -43.99 17.29
C SER A 55 17.55 -42.79 18.13
N ASP A 56 18.42 -42.27 18.99
CA ASP A 56 18.11 -41.11 19.83
C ASP A 56 18.00 -39.83 19.01
N ILE A 57 18.82 -39.66 17.97
CA ILE A 57 18.67 -38.56 17.01
C ILE A 57 17.35 -38.72 16.25
N ALA A 58 17.02 -39.93 15.79
CA ALA A 58 15.78 -40.18 15.05
C ALA A 58 14.51 -39.83 15.87
N LYS A 59 14.55 -40.05 17.20
CA LYS A 59 13.46 -39.67 18.12
C LYS A 59 13.24 -38.16 18.23
N LYS A 60 14.18 -37.33 17.80
CA LYS A 60 14.00 -35.87 17.76
C LYS A 60 13.10 -35.42 16.60
N GLU A 61 12.90 -36.27 15.60
CA GLU A 61 11.98 -36.09 14.46
C GLU A 61 12.31 -34.94 13.49
N ASN A 62 12.87 -33.82 13.96
CA ASN A 62 13.26 -32.68 13.15
C ASN A 62 14.39 -31.88 13.83
N ILE A 63 15.01 -30.97 13.07
CA ILE A 63 16.14 -30.16 13.52
C ILE A 63 15.76 -29.16 14.64
N SER A 64 14.50 -28.70 14.65
CA SER A 64 14.04 -27.75 15.68
C SER A 64 14.02 -28.41 17.05
N THR A 65 13.48 -29.63 17.17
CA THR A 65 13.51 -30.40 18.42
C THR A 65 14.91 -30.84 18.81
N LEU A 66 15.80 -31.09 17.83
CA LEU A 66 17.22 -31.34 18.13
C LEU A 66 17.90 -30.08 18.71
N SER A 67 17.57 -28.89 18.18
CA SER A 67 18.17 -27.63 18.62
C SER A 67 17.87 -27.26 20.08
N GLU A 68 16.80 -27.80 20.67
CA GLU A 68 16.47 -27.60 22.09
C GLU A 68 17.62 -28.02 23.01
N ASN A 69 18.39 -29.05 22.62
CA ASN A 69 19.57 -29.51 23.33
C ASN A 69 20.75 -28.52 23.29
N PHE A 70 20.71 -27.57 22.36
CA PHE A 70 21.77 -26.59 22.08
C PHE A 70 21.29 -25.15 22.32
N GLY A 71 20.31 -24.96 23.20
CA GLY A 71 19.79 -23.63 23.53
C GLY A 71 18.87 -23.04 22.44
N ASN A 72 18.26 -23.88 21.61
CA ASN A 72 17.42 -23.53 20.46
C ASN A 72 18.18 -22.83 19.32
N ASP A 73 19.49 -23.03 19.21
CA ASP A 73 20.26 -22.58 18.06
C ASP A 73 20.33 -23.69 16.99
N GLN A 74 19.60 -23.49 15.89
CA GLN A 74 19.57 -24.44 14.78
C GLN A 74 20.93 -24.55 14.08
N ASN A 75 21.72 -23.48 14.00
CA ASN A 75 23.03 -23.53 13.34
C ASN A 75 23.99 -24.44 14.11
N THR A 76 24.08 -24.27 15.43
CA THR A 76 24.85 -25.19 16.29
C THR A 76 24.34 -26.63 16.16
N ALA A 77 23.02 -26.85 16.07
CA ALA A 77 22.46 -28.18 15.88
C ALA A 77 22.86 -28.81 14.53
N PHE A 78 22.91 -28.02 13.45
CA PHE A 78 23.39 -28.48 12.14
C PHE A 78 24.89 -28.79 12.15
N GLU A 79 25.72 -27.92 12.74
CA GLU A 79 27.16 -28.15 12.91
C GLU A 79 27.41 -29.46 13.66
N TRP A 80 26.72 -29.66 14.78
CA TRP A 80 26.77 -30.89 15.56
C TRP A 80 26.31 -32.11 14.76
N LEU A 81 25.20 -32.00 14.03
CA LEU A 81 24.68 -33.11 13.22
C LEU A 81 25.63 -33.49 12.09
N ASN A 82 26.33 -32.52 11.49
CA ASN A 82 27.35 -32.77 10.48
C ASN A 82 28.56 -33.50 11.08
N GLU A 83 29.05 -33.07 12.24
CA GLU A 83 30.15 -33.77 12.95
C GLU A 83 29.77 -35.21 13.28
N VAL A 84 28.56 -35.42 13.81
CA VAL A 84 28.05 -36.76 14.14
C VAL A 84 27.87 -37.61 12.89
N GLY A 85 27.34 -37.03 11.81
CA GLY A 85 27.15 -37.70 10.53
C GLY A 85 28.47 -38.16 9.92
N GLU A 86 29.49 -37.29 9.92
CA GLU A 86 30.85 -37.62 9.48
C GLU A 86 31.49 -38.70 10.36
N PHE A 87 31.33 -38.59 11.68
CA PHE A 87 31.80 -39.59 12.63
C PHE A 87 31.18 -40.96 12.38
N ILE A 88 29.86 -41.04 12.19
CA ILE A 88 29.17 -42.31 11.87
C ILE A 88 29.69 -42.88 10.55
N LEU A 89 29.90 -42.02 9.54
CA LEU A 89 30.38 -42.43 8.22
C LEU A 89 31.88 -42.76 8.16
N SER A 90 32.65 -42.43 9.21
CA SER A 90 34.07 -42.81 9.30
C SER A 90 34.27 -44.33 9.34
N GLU A 91 33.25 -45.07 9.77
CA GLU A 91 33.18 -46.52 9.73
C GLU A 91 32.13 -46.97 8.69
N GLU A 92 32.57 -47.51 7.55
CA GLU A 92 31.67 -47.92 6.46
C GLU A 92 30.57 -48.92 6.90
N THR A 93 30.84 -49.71 7.95
CA THR A 93 29.89 -50.65 8.54
C THR A 93 28.64 -50.00 9.11
N ASN A 94 28.68 -48.70 9.43
CA ASN A 94 27.57 -47.96 10.04
C ASN A 94 26.66 -47.27 9.01
N LEU A 95 27.01 -47.29 7.72
CA LEU A 95 26.20 -46.71 6.65
C LEU A 95 24.74 -47.22 6.62
N PRO A 96 24.44 -48.52 6.87
CA PRO A 96 23.07 -49.00 6.97
C PRO A 96 22.24 -48.38 8.11
N LEU A 97 22.88 -47.82 9.15
CA LEU A 97 22.17 -47.16 10.25
C LEU A 97 21.52 -45.87 9.77
N LEU A 98 22.22 -45.07 8.96
CA LEU A 98 21.69 -43.84 8.36
C LEU A 98 20.64 -44.12 7.28
N GLU A 99 20.68 -45.31 6.67
CA GLU A 99 19.69 -45.71 5.66
C GLU A 99 18.38 -46.20 6.27
N LYS A 100 18.43 -46.77 7.48
CA LYS A 100 17.27 -47.34 8.16
C LYS A 100 16.58 -46.38 9.13
N ASN A 101 17.24 -45.30 9.53
CA ASN A 101 16.73 -44.33 10.50
C ASN A 101 16.55 -42.96 9.87
N ALA A 102 15.47 -42.28 10.25
CA ALA A 102 15.17 -40.94 9.78
C ALA A 102 15.94 -39.93 10.64
N VAL A 103 17.09 -39.47 10.14
CA VAL A 103 18.00 -38.57 10.89
C VAL A 103 18.54 -37.42 10.06
N ILE A 104 18.21 -37.38 8.76
CA ILE A 104 18.73 -36.37 7.85
C ILE A 104 17.60 -35.39 7.56
N PRO A 105 17.79 -34.08 7.82
CA PRO A 105 16.75 -33.09 7.60
C PRO A 105 16.54 -32.79 6.11
N ASN A 106 15.28 -32.66 5.72
CA ASN A 106 14.90 -32.02 4.47
C ASN A 106 14.99 -30.48 4.58
N GLN A 107 14.65 -29.76 3.51
CA GLN A 107 14.65 -28.29 3.50
C GLN A 107 13.71 -27.68 4.56
N ASN A 108 12.63 -28.38 4.93
CA ASN A 108 11.71 -28.00 6.01
C ASN A 108 12.25 -28.31 7.43
N GLY A 109 13.37 -29.03 7.53
CA GLY A 109 14.01 -29.41 8.79
C GLY A 109 13.55 -30.76 9.35
N ASP A 110 12.61 -31.43 8.70
CA ASP A 110 12.08 -32.73 9.13
C ASP A 110 13.04 -33.87 8.79
N PHE A 111 13.27 -34.76 9.74
CA PHE A 111 14.16 -35.89 9.54
C PHE A 111 13.51 -36.96 8.68
N LEU A 112 14.21 -37.37 7.64
CA LEU A 112 13.78 -38.40 6.70
C LEU A 112 14.84 -39.47 6.51
N LEU A 113 14.38 -40.60 5.94
CA LEU A 113 15.25 -41.68 5.51
C LEU A 113 16.12 -41.21 4.33
N LYS A 114 17.39 -41.61 4.33
CA LYS A 114 18.35 -41.30 3.26
C LYS A 114 17.83 -41.61 1.85
N ASN A 115 17.03 -42.68 1.68
CA ASN A 115 16.52 -43.08 0.37
C ASN A 115 15.35 -42.23 -0.17
N LYS A 116 14.76 -41.37 0.68
CA LYS A 116 13.70 -40.42 0.30
C LYS A 116 14.26 -39.03 -0.03
N LEU A 117 15.56 -38.84 0.17
CA LEU A 117 16.21 -37.55 0.17
C LEU A 117 17.11 -37.37 -1.05
N PHE A 118 17.10 -36.16 -1.59
CA PHE A 118 17.84 -35.79 -2.79
C PHE A 118 18.58 -34.48 -2.63
N VAL A 119 19.76 -34.36 -3.25
CA VAL A 119 20.49 -33.09 -3.34
C VAL A 119 19.84 -32.21 -4.40
N ASP A 120 19.63 -30.94 -4.07
CA ASP A 120 19.15 -29.94 -5.01
C ASP A 120 20.24 -29.59 -6.05
N LYS A 121 19.97 -29.95 -7.30
CA LYS A 121 20.72 -29.53 -8.50
C LYS A 121 19.80 -28.87 -9.53
N ILE A 122 18.68 -28.35 -9.07
CA ILE A 122 17.72 -27.57 -9.85
C ILE A 122 18.23 -26.13 -9.90
N GLU A 123 18.72 -25.62 -8.76
CA GLU A 123 19.27 -24.26 -8.59
C GLU A 123 18.26 -23.19 -9.07
N ASP A 124 16.96 -23.46 -8.87
CA ASP A 124 15.86 -22.61 -9.33
C ASP A 124 14.69 -22.61 -8.33
N PRO A 125 14.67 -21.64 -7.38
CA PRO A 125 13.64 -21.60 -6.35
C PRO A 125 12.26 -21.29 -6.91
N VAL A 126 12.16 -20.63 -8.07
CA VAL A 126 10.88 -20.29 -8.70
C VAL A 126 10.19 -21.56 -9.19
N LEU A 127 10.93 -22.51 -9.78
CA LEU A 127 10.36 -23.78 -10.21
C LEU A 127 9.88 -24.64 -9.03
N ILE A 128 10.58 -24.59 -7.89
CA ILE A 128 10.15 -25.26 -6.65
C ILE A 128 8.84 -24.64 -6.15
N GLU A 129 8.72 -23.30 -6.10
CA GLU A 129 7.48 -22.62 -5.72
C GLU A 129 6.32 -22.97 -6.68
N VAL A 130 6.58 -22.99 -8.00
CA VAL A 130 5.57 -23.36 -9.00
C VAL A 130 5.04 -24.77 -8.73
N LEU A 131 5.92 -25.74 -8.46
CA LEU A 131 5.49 -27.11 -8.18
C LEU A 131 4.69 -27.21 -6.86
N GLN A 132 5.13 -26.46 -5.82
CA GLN A 132 4.42 -26.37 -4.55
C GLN A 132 3.00 -25.86 -4.72
N LEU A 133 2.80 -24.80 -5.52
CA LEU A 133 1.48 -24.26 -5.85
C LEU A 133 0.61 -25.25 -6.64
N LEU A 134 1.22 -26.14 -7.42
CA LEU A 134 0.55 -27.23 -8.13
C LEU A 134 0.24 -28.44 -7.23
N GLY A 135 0.55 -28.35 -5.93
CA GLY A 135 0.17 -29.32 -4.91
C GLY A 135 1.23 -30.39 -4.60
N GLU A 136 2.49 -30.15 -4.95
CA GLU A 136 3.60 -31.03 -4.57
C GLU A 136 4.81 -30.22 -4.11
N ASP A 137 5.30 -30.49 -2.90
CA ASP A 137 6.40 -29.72 -2.33
C ASP A 137 7.70 -30.52 -2.39
N TRP A 138 8.66 -30.05 -3.19
CA TRP A 138 9.97 -30.71 -3.26
C TRP A 138 10.85 -30.38 -2.06
N ASN A 139 10.53 -29.35 -1.27
CA ASN A 139 11.21 -29.12 0.01
C ASN A 139 11.03 -30.29 0.98
N ASP A 140 9.99 -31.09 0.79
CA ASP A 140 9.75 -32.31 1.57
C ASP A 140 10.79 -33.40 1.29
N ILE A 141 11.41 -33.42 0.11
CA ILE A 141 12.33 -34.49 -0.34
C ILE A 141 13.75 -33.99 -0.60
N LEU A 142 13.95 -32.68 -0.73
CA LEU A 142 15.27 -32.09 -0.91
C LEU A 142 16.00 -32.00 0.44
N ILE A 143 17.27 -32.37 0.46
CA ILE A 143 18.13 -32.29 1.64
C ILE A 143 18.40 -30.84 1.97
N ASN A 144 18.40 -30.50 3.26
CA ASN A 144 18.76 -29.17 3.72
C ASN A 144 20.18 -28.78 3.28
N GLU A 145 20.37 -27.56 2.80
CA GLU A 145 21.66 -27.08 2.28
C GLU A 145 22.79 -27.07 3.33
N GLN A 146 22.44 -27.04 4.62
CA GLN A 146 23.42 -27.04 5.72
C GLN A 146 24.01 -28.43 5.99
N ILE A 147 23.50 -29.50 5.37
CA ILE A 147 24.01 -30.86 5.55
C ILE A 147 25.21 -31.12 4.62
N SER A 148 26.36 -31.46 5.20
CA SER A 148 27.63 -31.67 4.47
C SER A 148 28.09 -33.13 4.42
N PHE A 149 27.43 -34.06 5.11
CA PHE A 149 27.84 -35.46 5.18
C PHE A 149 26.98 -36.39 4.32
N GLY A 150 27.58 -37.50 3.89
CA GLY A 150 26.91 -38.54 3.12
C GLY A 150 26.94 -38.34 1.61
N ARG A 151 26.34 -39.30 0.90
CA ARG A 151 26.19 -39.28 -0.56
C ARG A 151 24.76 -39.60 -0.92
N TYR A 152 24.18 -38.79 -1.80
CA TYR A 152 22.77 -38.84 -2.14
C TYR A 152 22.56 -38.72 -3.64
N SER A 153 21.40 -39.19 -4.08
CA SER A 153 20.92 -38.95 -5.44
C SER A 153 20.61 -37.47 -5.62
N VAL A 154 20.75 -36.98 -6.85
CA VAL A 154 20.48 -35.57 -7.17
C VAL A 154 19.10 -35.45 -7.82
N LYS A 155 18.42 -34.33 -7.57
CA LYS A 155 17.27 -33.88 -8.35
C LYS A 155 17.70 -32.76 -9.27
N LYS A 156 17.38 -32.89 -10.56
CA LYS A 156 17.79 -31.94 -11.59
C LYS A 156 16.61 -31.17 -12.17
N LYS A 157 16.93 -30.08 -12.88
CA LYS A 157 15.95 -29.18 -13.52
C LYS A 157 15.04 -29.90 -14.54
N ASP A 158 15.51 -30.93 -15.23
CA ASP A 158 14.71 -31.74 -16.16
C ASP A 158 13.62 -32.56 -15.45
N GLU A 159 13.91 -33.05 -14.24
CA GLU A 159 12.95 -33.80 -13.43
C GLU A 159 11.84 -32.89 -12.89
N ILE A 160 12.19 -31.71 -12.33
CA ILE A 160 11.16 -30.79 -11.80
C ILE A 160 10.27 -30.27 -12.93
N ALA A 161 10.87 -29.98 -14.09
CA ALA A 161 10.10 -29.60 -15.27
C ALA A 161 9.12 -30.71 -15.67
N THR A 162 9.54 -31.98 -15.57
CA THR A 162 8.68 -33.11 -15.88
C THR A 162 7.49 -33.22 -14.93
N GLU A 163 7.70 -33.04 -13.63
CA GLU A 163 6.60 -33.05 -12.65
C GLU A 163 5.65 -31.88 -12.83
N ILE A 164 6.17 -30.66 -13.03
CA ILE A 164 5.36 -29.48 -13.34
C ILE A 164 4.49 -29.76 -14.59
N ARG A 165 5.07 -30.27 -15.68
CA ARG A 165 4.32 -30.62 -16.90
C ARG A 165 3.19 -31.62 -16.64
N GLN A 166 3.41 -32.60 -15.77
CA GLN A 166 2.38 -33.58 -15.41
C GLN A 166 1.25 -32.95 -14.59
N LYS A 167 1.60 -32.15 -13.57
CA LYS A 167 0.60 -31.48 -12.71
C LYS A 167 -0.23 -30.46 -13.49
N LEU A 168 0.37 -29.77 -14.46
CA LEU A 168 -0.33 -28.85 -15.34
C LEU A 168 -1.44 -29.52 -16.17
N LYS A 169 -1.30 -30.81 -16.53
CA LYS A 169 -2.34 -31.55 -17.27
C LYS A 169 -3.54 -31.95 -16.41
N ASN A 170 -3.34 -32.05 -15.09
CA ASN A 170 -4.31 -32.64 -14.16
C ASN A 170 -5.00 -31.62 -13.25
N THR A 171 -4.61 -30.34 -13.30
CA THR A 171 -5.11 -29.32 -12.36
C THR A 171 -6.22 -28.48 -12.98
N SER A 172 -7.24 -28.15 -12.17
CA SER A 172 -8.39 -27.32 -12.60
C SER A 172 -7.99 -25.85 -12.75
N ASN A 173 -8.35 -25.26 -13.90
CA ASN A 173 -8.08 -23.87 -14.27
C ASN A 173 -8.72 -22.81 -13.35
N LYS A 174 -9.52 -23.21 -12.35
CA LYS A 174 -10.19 -22.31 -11.40
C LYS A 174 -9.51 -22.23 -10.03
N ASN A 175 -8.47 -23.02 -9.79
CA ASN A 175 -7.76 -22.99 -8.51
C ASN A 175 -6.87 -21.72 -8.44
N PRO A 176 -6.99 -20.85 -7.42
CA PRO A 176 -6.14 -19.67 -7.29
C PRO A 176 -4.64 -19.99 -7.27
N ASN A 177 -4.25 -21.11 -6.65
CA ASN A 177 -2.85 -21.55 -6.65
C ASN A 177 -2.38 -21.95 -8.05
N PHE A 178 -3.25 -22.57 -8.84
CA PHE A 178 -2.94 -22.89 -10.24
C PHE A 178 -2.74 -21.63 -11.09
N ILE A 179 -3.61 -20.61 -10.91
CA ILE A 179 -3.47 -19.32 -11.59
C ILE A 179 -2.13 -18.67 -11.21
N LYS A 180 -1.78 -18.65 -9.92
CA LYS A 180 -0.49 -18.13 -9.45
C LYS A 180 0.70 -18.92 -10.03
N ALA A 181 0.62 -20.25 -10.07
CA ALA A 181 1.65 -21.11 -10.65
C ALA A 181 1.89 -20.81 -12.14
N ILE A 182 0.81 -20.65 -12.93
CA ILE A 182 0.90 -20.28 -14.35
C ILE A 182 1.51 -18.88 -14.53
N SER A 183 1.16 -17.92 -13.66
CA SER A 183 1.74 -16.58 -13.71
C SER A 183 3.25 -16.59 -13.47
N LEU A 184 3.70 -17.26 -12.39
CA LEU A 184 5.13 -17.39 -12.07
C LEU A 184 5.88 -18.14 -13.17
N LEU A 185 5.30 -19.21 -13.70
CA LEU A 185 5.90 -19.97 -14.79
C LEU A 185 6.01 -19.13 -16.09
N SER A 186 5.05 -18.25 -16.34
CA SER A 186 5.07 -17.35 -17.51
C SER A 186 6.19 -16.31 -17.38
N GLU A 187 6.33 -15.70 -16.20
CA GLU A 187 7.42 -14.77 -15.89
C GLU A 187 8.79 -15.45 -15.98
N TRP A 188 8.87 -16.68 -15.48
CA TRP A 188 10.07 -17.50 -15.60
C TRP A 188 10.43 -17.80 -17.06
N PHE A 189 9.45 -18.11 -17.92
CA PHE A 189 9.68 -18.31 -19.36
C PHE A 189 10.15 -17.05 -20.10
N ASP A 190 9.70 -15.87 -19.67
CA ASP A 190 10.13 -14.60 -20.27
C ASP A 190 11.59 -14.29 -19.90
N SER A 191 12.01 -14.66 -18.68
CA SER A 191 13.39 -14.49 -18.20
C SER A 191 14.33 -15.59 -18.69
N ASN A 192 13.82 -16.81 -18.92
CA ASN A 192 14.60 -18.02 -19.22
C ASN A 192 14.11 -18.71 -20.51
N ALA A 193 14.10 -17.98 -21.62
CA ALA A 193 13.50 -18.44 -22.87
C ALA A 193 14.13 -19.72 -23.45
N ASP A 194 15.44 -19.91 -23.33
CA ASP A 194 16.14 -21.07 -23.90
C ASP A 194 15.93 -22.32 -23.04
N GLU A 195 16.03 -22.20 -21.72
CA GLU A 195 15.70 -23.29 -20.78
C GLU A 195 14.22 -23.68 -20.86
N GLY A 196 13.32 -22.71 -21.06
CA GLY A 196 11.91 -22.97 -21.31
C GLY A 196 11.67 -23.81 -22.57
N LYS A 197 12.41 -23.56 -23.67
CA LYS A 197 12.31 -24.38 -24.88
C LYS A 197 12.88 -25.78 -24.67
N GLU A 198 13.98 -25.89 -23.92
CA GLU A 198 14.67 -27.15 -23.65
C GLU A 198 13.85 -28.06 -22.72
N PHE A 199 13.54 -27.58 -21.51
CA PHE A 199 12.88 -28.38 -20.48
C PHE A 199 11.35 -28.37 -20.58
N PHE A 200 10.76 -27.34 -21.18
CA PHE A 200 9.31 -27.16 -21.25
C PHE A 200 8.76 -27.06 -22.69
N SER A 201 9.40 -27.68 -23.69
CA SER A 201 9.05 -27.56 -25.11
C SER A 201 7.55 -27.44 -25.45
N GLU A 202 6.70 -28.39 -25.02
CA GLU A 202 5.24 -28.36 -25.25
C GLU A 202 4.55 -27.20 -24.51
N THR A 203 4.81 -27.07 -23.21
CA THR A 203 4.22 -26.03 -22.35
C THR A 203 4.65 -24.63 -22.77
N TYR A 204 5.91 -24.46 -23.15
CA TYR A 204 6.48 -23.21 -23.65
C TYR A 204 5.86 -22.82 -24.98
N ARG A 205 5.62 -23.78 -25.88
CA ARG A 205 4.91 -23.52 -27.15
C ARG A 205 3.47 -23.04 -26.91
N ASN A 206 2.79 -23.63 -25.93
CA ASN A 206 1.39 -23.31 -25.61
C ASN A 206 1.24 -22.30 -24.46
N ARG A 207 2.32 -21.62 -24.05
CA ARG A 207 2.35 -20.75 -22.85
C ARG A 207 1.31 -19.62 -22.91
N ALA A 208 1.12 -19.03 -24.09
CA ALA A 208 0.13 -17.98 -24.30
C ALA A 208 -1.30 -18.50 -24.10
N GLU A 209 -1.58 -19.71 -24.58
CA GLU A 209 -2.89 -20.35 -24.40
C GLU A 209 -3.13 -20.74 -22.93
N LEU A 210 -2.11 -21.29 -22.26
CA LEU A 210 -2.16 -21.62 -20.83
C LEU A 210 -2.48 -20.39 -19.98
N PHE A 211 -1.78 -19.28 -20.22
CA PHE A 211 -2.04 -18.02 -19.54
C PHE A 211 -3.46 -17.50 -19.84
N MET A 212 -3.87 -17.46 -21.11
CA MET A 212 -5.22 -17.03 -21.52
C MET A 212 -6.34 -17.85 -20.87
N ASN A 213 -6.11 -19.13 -20.62
CA ASN A 213 -7.09 -20.00 -19.97
C ASN A 213 -7.23 -19.79 -18.46
N THR A 214 -6.27 -19.10 -17.82
CA THR A 214 -6.36 -18.70 -16.41
C THR A 214 -7.09 -17.38 -16.18
N ILE A 215 -7.35 -16.61 -17.25
CA ILE A 215 -8.03 -15.31 -17.15
C ILE A 215 -9.54 -15.54 -17.18
N GLU A 216 -10.23 -15.14 -16.11
CA GLU A 216 -11.69 -15.25 -16.00
C GLU A 216 -12.42 -14.32 -16.98
N ASP A 217 -12.01 -13.05 -17.06
CA ASP A 217 -12.61 -12.05 -17.95
C ASP A 217 -11.86 -11.93 -19.28
N LYS A 218 -12.04 -12.95 -20.12
CA LYS A 218 -11.46 -12.99 -21.47
C LYS A 218 -11.95 -11.82 -22.34
N ASP A 219 -13.19 -11.38 -22.15
CA ASP A 219 -13.80 -10.32 -22.95
C ASP A 219 -13.13 -8.96 -22.70
N SER A 220 -12.84 -8.63 -21.44
CA SER A 220 -12.08 -7.42 -21.11
C SER A 220 -10.65 -7.48 -21.62
N LEU A 221 -10.00 -8.64 -21.55
CA LEU A 221 -8.67 -8.81 -22.14
C LEU A 221 -8.68 -8.63 -23.67
N TYR A 222 -9.66 -9.20 -24.38
CA TYR A 222 -9.80 -9.00 -25.82
C TYR A 222 -10.09 -7.55 -26.18
N LYS A 223 -10.88 -6.84 -25.38
CA LYS A 223 -11.07 -5.39 -25.55
C LYS A 223 -9.72 -4.68 -25.46
N VAL A 224 -8.95 -4.92 -24.41
CA VAL A 224 -7.62 -4.31 -24.19
C VAL A 224 -6.65 -4.60 -25.34
N MET A 225 -6.60 -5.85 -25.82
CA MET A 225 -5.74 -6.23 -26.96
C MET A 225 -6.18 -5.58 -28.28
N ARG A 226 -7.49 -5.38 -28.50
CA ARG A 226 -8.02 -4.76 -29.74
C ARG A 226 -7.78 -3.26 -29.80
N THR A 227 -7.64 -2.57 -28.66
CA THR A 227 -7.48 -1.11 -28.64
C THR A 227 -6.09 -0.65 -29.11
N ASN A 228 -5.18 -1.54 -29.51
CA ASN A 228 -3.77 -1.23 -29.85
C ASN A 228 -3.04 -0.41 -28.78
N THR A 229 -3.51 -0.46 -27.53
CA THR A 229 -2.89 0.25 -26.41
C THR A 229 -1.47 -0.29 -26.21
N ASN A 230 -0.49 0.61 -26.12
CA ASN A 230 0.89 0.20 -25.87
C ASN A 230 0.98 -0.55 -24.53
N LEU A 231 1.56 -1.76 -24.52
CA LEU A 231 1.66 -2.62 -23.35
C LEU A 231 2.32 -1.91 -22.15
N SER A 232 3.27 -1.00 -22.43
CA SER A 232 3.91 -0.17 -21.40
C SER A 232 2.94 0.77 -20.68
N HIS A 233 1.89 1.26 -21.36
CA HIS A 233 0.87 2.11 -20.74
C HIS A 233 -0.08 1.28 -19.88
N LEU A 234 -0.42 0.05 -20.31
CA LEU A 234 -1.23 -0.87 -19.52
C LEU A 234 -0.53 -1.28 -18.22
N SER A 235 0.78 -1.54 -18.27
CA SER A 235 1.59 -1.83 -17.09
C SER A 235 1.55 -0.68 -16.08
N LYS A 236 1.70 0.56 -16.55
CA LYS A 236 1.63 1.75 -15.68
C LYS A 236 0.25 1.94 -15.06
N VAL A 237 -0.81 1.65 -15.81
CA VAL A 237 -2.18 1.70 -15.30
C VAL A 237 -2.40 0.62 -14.24
N ALA A 238 -1.92 -0.61 -14.46
CA ALA A 238 -1.99 -1.70 -13.48
C ALA A 238 -1.23 -1.36 -12.18
N GLU A 239 -0.04 -0.77 -12.29
CA GLU A 239 0.75 -0.30 -11.16
C GLU A 239 0.02 0.80 -10.38
N ALA A 240 -0.52 1.80 -11.08
CA ALA A 240 -1.30 2.87 -10.47
C ALA A 240 -2.51 2.34 -9.69
N ILE A 241 -3.25 1.36 -10.24
CA ILE A 241 -4.38 0.73 -9.55
C ILE A 241 -3.94 0.00 -8.28
N LYS A 242 -2.79 -0.69 -8.31
CA LYS A 242 -2.25 -1.36 -7.13
C LYS A 242 -1.91 -0.37 -6.03
N GLU A 243 -1.38 0.80 -6.39
CA GLU A 243 -1.08 1.89 -5.45
C GLU A 243 -2.33 2.60 -4.94
N ASN A 244 -3.37 2.71 -5.77
CA ASN A 244 -4.63 3.36 -5.40
C ASN A 244 -5.87 2.60 -5.94
N PRO A 245 -6.45 1.69 -5.13
CA PRO A 245 -7.61 0.87 -5.53
C PRO A 245 -8.88 1.68 -5.87
N ARG A 246 -8.96 2.96 -5.47
CA ARG A 246 -10.11 3.84 -5.74
C ARG A 246 -9.98 4.65 -7.03
N LEU A 247 -8.91 4.46 -7.80
CA LEU A 247 -8.66 5.19 -9.06
C LEU A 247 -9.85 5.19 -10.03
N PHE A 248 -10.71 4.18 -9.96
CA PHE A 248 -11.85 4.03 -10.84
C PHE A 248 -13.21 4.44 -10.24
N GLU A 249 -13.27 4.75 -8.95
CA GLU A 249 -14.53 5.20 -8.32
C GLU A 249 -14.99 6.56 -8.91
N ASN A 250 -14.06 7.32 -9.50
CA ASN A 250 -14.28 8.66 -10.04
C ASN A 250 -14.02 8.76 -11.56
N ILE A 251 -14.20 7.67 -12.34
CA ILE A 251 -14.01 7.72 -13.81
C ILE A 251 -14.92 8.77 -14.47
N GLU A 252 -16.12 8.99 -13.92
CA GLU A 252 -17.02 10.04 -14.39
C GLU A 252 -16.41 11.43 -14.18
N ASP A 253 -15.88 11.72 -12.99
CA ASP A 253 -15.12 12.96 -12.73
C ASP A 253 -13.90 13.06 -13.65
N ALA A 254 -13.21 11.96 -13.94
CA ALA A 254 -12.07 11.96 -14.85
C ALA A 254 -12.44 12.29 -16.30
N LYS A 255 -13.63 11.88 -16.76
CA LYS A 255 -14.17 12.30 -18.07
C LYS A 255 -14.52 13.79 -18.07
N GLU A 256 -15.13 14.28 -16.99
CA GLU A 256 -15.42 15.71 -16.83
C GLU A 256 -14.13 16.54 -16.79
N ILE A 257 -13.13 16.11 -16.02
CA ILE A 257 -11.79 16.72 -15.98
C ILE A 257 -11.14 16.68 -17.36
N TYR A 258 -11.20 15.57 -18.09
CA TYR A 258 -10.65 15.50 -19.43
C TYR A 258 -11.36 16.44 -20.41
N SER A 259 -12.69 16.58 -20.28
CA SER A 259 -13.46 17.55 -21.07
C SER A 259 -13.09 19.00 -20.73
N LEU A 260 -12.87 19.33 -19.46
CA LEU A 260 -12.37 20.62 -18.99
C LEU A 260 -10.95 20.88 -19.52
N LEU A 261 -10.04 19.91 -19.41
CA LEU A 261 -8.67 20.02 -19.93
C LEU A 261 -8.67 20.26 -21.46
N GLN A 262 -9.54 19.59 -22.21
CA GLN A 262 -9.73 19.86 -23.63
C GLN A 262 -10.31 21.26 -23.90
N GLN A 263 -11.29 21.70 -23.12
CA GLN A 263 -11.89 23.04 -23.23
C GLN A 263 -10.85 24.14 -23.01
N TYR A 264 -9.90 23.94 -22.08
CA TYR A 264 -8.80 24.84 -21.81
C TYR A 264 -7.53 24.53 -22.63
N ASN A 265 -7.62 23.60 -23.59
CA ASN A 265 -6.56 23.19 -24.52
C ASN A 265 -5.23 22.74 -23.83
N VAL A 266 -5.37 22.10 -22.66
CA VAL A 266 -4.26 21.66 -21.81
C VAL A 266 -3.92 20.21 -22.13
N ASN A 267 -2.72 19.98 -22.68
CA ASN A 267 -2.32 18.67 -23.20
C ASN A 267 -1.25 17.97 -22.37
N ASN A 268 -0.67 18.63 -21.36
CA ASN A 268 0.35 18.03 -20.50
C ASN A 268 0.36 18.63 -19.09
N LEU A 269 1.01 17.92 -18.16
CA LEU A 269 1.11 18.32 -16.76
C LEU A 269 1.85 19.65 -16.57
N GLU A 270 2.81 20.03 -17.41
CA GLU A 270 3.46 21.34 -17.30
C GLU A 270 2.54 22.49 -17.73
N GLN A 271 1.67 22.30 -18.72
CA GLN A 271 0.68 23.30 -19.11
C GLN A 271 -0.41 23.42 -18.06
N LEU A 272 -0.84 22.29 -17.48
CA LEU A 272 -1.75 22.29 -16.34
C LEU A 272 -1.08 22.96 -15.15
N ARG A 273 0.19 22.63 -14.87
CA ARG A 273 0.98 23.24 -13.81
C ARG A 273 1.26 24.70 -14.09
N ASN A 274 1.43 25.17 -15.32
CA ASN A 274 1.58 26.59 -15.63
C ASN A 274 0.24 27.35 -15.60
N LEU A 275 -0.89 26.70 -15.86
CA LEU A 275 -2.22 27.24 -15.62
C LEU A 275 -2.52 27.33 -14.12
N LEU A 276 -2.09 26.33 -13.35
CA LEU A 276 -2.20 26.28 -11.89
C LEU A 276 -1.10 27.07 -11.17
N ASP A 277 0.09 27.26 -11.77
CA ASP A 277 1.24 28.05 -11.27
C ASP A 277 1.10 29.51 -11.72
N GLY A 278 0.41 29.76 -12.83
CA GLY A 278 -0.26 31.03 -13.12
C GLY A 278 -1.37 31.34 -12.09
N GLN A 279 -1.78 30.33 -11.31
CA GLN A 279 -2.54 30.43 -10.07
C GLN A 279 -1.71 30.07 -8.81
N GLY A 280 -0.38 30.06 -8.92
CA GLY A 280 0.54 30.01 -7.79
C GLY A 280 1.63 28.96 -7.89
N THR A 281 2.86 29.38 -8.16
CA THR A 281 3.93 29.13 -7.19
C THR A 281 5.01 30.22 -7.23
N SER A 282 5.31 30.77 -6.06
CA SER A 282 6.67 30.67 -5.54
C SER A 282 6.64 30.71 -4.03
N THR A 283 6.85 29.55 -3.42
CA THR A 283 7.08 29.41 -1.99
C THR A 283 8.42 30.06 -1.63
N THR A 284 8.36 31.35 -1.34
CA THR A 284 9.11 31.91 -0.22
C THR A 284 8.04 32.16 0.84
N ILE A 285 8.27 31.87 2.12
CA ILE A 285 7.37 32.34 3.18
C ILE A 285 7.48 33.87 3.20
N GLN A 286 6.73 34.52 2.33
CA GLN A 286 6.60 35.95 2.17
C GLN A 286 5.18 36.16 1.63
N ASN A 287 4.28 36.57 2.53
CA ASN A 287 2.92 37.07 2.27
C ASN A 287 2.64 37.28 0.77
N THR A 288 2.13 36.26 0.09
CA THR A 288 1.71 36.41 -1.31
C THR A 288 0.38 37.12 -1.30
N LEU A 289 0.48 38.42 -1.43
CA LEU A 289 -0.61 39.36 -1.63
C LEU A 289 -1.60 38.83 -2.69
N LEU A 290 -2.89 38.83 -2.38
CA LEU A 290 -3.99 38.46 -3.26
C LEU A 290 -3.97 39.32 -4.53
N PRO A 291 -4.23 38.73 -5.72
CA PRO A 291 -4.43 39.50 -6.94
C PRO A 291 -5.76 40.27 -6.88
N VAL A 292 -5.78 41.45 -7.48
CA VAL A 292 -6.99 42.27 -7.56
C VAL A 292 -7.87 41.73 -8.70
N THR A 293 -8.95 41.02 -8.35
CA THR A 293 -9.91 40.46 -9.32
C THR A 293 -11.27 41.18 -9.25
N GLN A 294 -12.04 41.04 -10.32
CA GLN A 294 -13.37 41.62 -10.43
C GLN A 294 -14.32 41.08 -9.36
N GLU A 295 -14.26 39.78 -9.08
CA GLU A 295 -15.15 39.12 -8.15
C GLU A 295 -14.82 39.49 -6.70
N ILE A 296 -13.53 39.66 -6.37
CA ILE A 296 -13.09 40.11 -5.05
C ILE A 296 -13.49 41.57 -4.81
N LEU A 297 -13.34 42.44 -5.81
CA LEU A 297 -13.78 43.84 -5.71
C LEU A 297 -15.30 43.93 -5.50
N ALA A 298 -16.07 43.07 -6.18
CA ALA A 298 -17.52 43.01 -6.02
C ALA A 298 -17.94 42.47 -4.64
N ASP A 299 -17.26 41.44 -4.16
CA ASP A 299 -17.51 40.88 -2.83
C ASP A 299 -17.12 41.85 -1.72
N MET A 300 -16.06 42.65 -1.90
CA MET A 300 -15.73 43.76 -1.00
C MET A 300 -16.67 44.97 -1.13
N GLY A 301 -17.38 45.08 -2.26
CA GLY A 301 -18.33 46.17 -2.55
C GLY A 301 -17.68 47.42 -3.14
N ILE A 302 -16.42 47.31 -3.57
CA ILE A 302 -15.64 48.42 -4.13
C ILE A 302 -16.05 48.62 -5.58
N SER A 303 -16.80 49.69 -5.82
CA SER A 303 -17.48 49.93 -7.09
C SER A 303 -16.89 51.08 -7.91
N SER A 304 -15.90 51.78 -7.36
CA SER A 304 -15.23 52.94 -7.97
C SER A 304 -13.73 52.96 -7.70
N LEU A 305 -13.00 53.74 -8.51
CA LEU A 305 -11.57 53.92 -8.38
C LEU A 305 -11.22 54.71 -7.10
N GLU A 306 -12.04 55.68 -6.73
CA GLU A 306 -11.88 56.50 -5.53
C GLU A 306 -12.00 55.63 -4.26
N GLU A 307 -13.00 54.75 -4.19
CA GLU A 307 -13.16 53.79 -3.09
C GLU A 307 -11.97 52.85 -2.99
N TRP A 308 -11.44 52.37 -4.12
CA TRP A 308 -10.25 51.54 -4.14
C TRP A 308 -9.01 52.28 -3.62
N GLN A 309 -8.81 53.53 -4.06
CA GLN A 309 -7.68 54.35 -3.62
C GLN A 309 -7.74 54.67 -2.13
N GLU A 310 -8.93 54.76 -1.55
CA GLU A 310 -9.09 54.93 -0.10
C GLU A 310 -8.89 53.60 0.64
N ALA A 311 -9.49 52.51 0.15
CA ALA A 311 -9.38 51.18 0.75
C ALA A 311 -7.93 50.67 0.80
N ILE A 312 -7.13 50.91 -0.25
CA ILE A 312 -5.73 50.47 -0.30
C ILE A 312 -4.78 51.29 0.60
N LYS A 313 -5.26 52.41 1.18
CA LYS A 313 -4.51 53.13 2.23
C LYS A 313 -4.61 52.45 3.59
N ASP A 314 -5.62 51.61 3.79
CA ASP A 314 -5.74 50.77 4.97
C ASP A 314 -4.57 49.77 5.00
N LYS A 315 -3.79 49.81 6.07
CA LYS A 315 -2.58 49.00 6.23
C LYS A 315 -2.89 47.51 6.19
N ASP A 316 -4.06 47.09 6.67
CA ASP A 316 -4.43 45.68 6.71
C ASP A 316 -4.86 45.18 5.32
N LEU A 317 -5.52 46.01 4.52
CA LEU A 317 -5.84 45.68 3.12
C LEU A 317 -4.62 45.75 2.21
N ALA A 318 -3.75 46.75 2.38
CA ALA A 318 -2.51 46.88 1.64
C ALA A 318 -1.61 45.65 1.81
N VAL A 319 -1.62 45.05 3.00
CA VAL A 319 -0.88 43.82 3.33
C VAL A 319 -1.55 42.56 2.77
N LEU A 320 -2.80 42.65 2.32
CA LEU A 320 -3.54 41.54 1.71
C LEU A 320 -3.49 41.56 0.19
N TYR A 321 -3.28 42.70 -0.49
CA TYR A 321 -3.42 42.82 -1.96
C TYR A 321 -2.17 43.29 -2.71
N SER A 322 -1.98 42.76 -3.92
CA SER A 322 -0.80 43.02 -4.74
C SER A 322 -0.87 44.42 -5.35
N HIS A 323 -0.19 45.40 -4.75
CA HIS A 323 -0.15 46.79 -5.23
C HIS A 323 0.33 46.98 -6.68
N LYS A 324 0.94 45.97 -7.29
CA LYS A 324 1.30 45.98 -8.72
C LYS A 324 0.09 45.80 -9.65
N SER A 325 -1.02 45.30 -9.12
CA SER A 325 -2.27 45.06 -9.87
C SER A 325 -3.23 46.21 -9.57
N THR A 326 -3.33 47.17 -10.48
CA THR A 326 -4.32 48.25 -10.38
C THR A 326 -5.61 47.83 -11.07
N PRO A 327 -6.78 47.91 -10.40
CA PRO A 327 -8.05 47.64 -11.06
C PRO A 327 -8.25 48.54 -12.28
N THR A 328 -8.80 47.98 -13.36
CA THR A 328 -9.13 48.75 -14.56
C THR A 328 -10.57 49.29 -14.48
N THR A 329 -10.88 50.30 -15.29
CA THR A 329 -12.25 50.83 -15.42
C THR A 329 -13.24 49.73 -15.81
N ASP A 330 -12.86 48.81 -16.70
CA ASP A 330 -13.70 47.69 -17.12
C ASP A 330 -14.01 46.73 -15.96
N MET A 331 -13.06 46.55 -15.03
CA MET A 331 -13.31 45.76 -13.82
C MET A 331 -14.38 46.40 -12.94
N PHE A 332 -14.37 47.72 -12.76
CA PHE A 332 -15.39 48.42 -11.97
C PHE A 332 -16.77 48.40 -12.61
N VAL A 333 -16.84 48.57 -13.94
CA VAL A 333 -18.10 48.44 -14.68
C VAL A 333 -18.70 47.04 -14.50
N TYR A 334 -17.84 46.02 -14.55
CA TYR A 334 -18.27 44.65 -14.33
C TYR A 334 -18.67 44.38 -12.87
N VAL A 335 -17.91 44.86 -11.90
CA VAL A 335 -18.25 44.80 -10.46
C VAL A 335 -19.62 45.42 -10.18
N GLN A 336 -19.88 46.61 -10.72
CA GLN A 336 -21.19 47.26 -10.59
C GLN A 336 -22.30 46.41 -11.20
N SER A 337 -22.04 45.71 -12.31
CA SER A 337 -23.00 44.79 -12.91
C SER A 337 -23.28 43.56 -12.02
N LEU A 338 -22.26 43.04 -11.32
CA LEU A 338 -22.41 41.91 -10.40
C LEU A 338 -23.22 42.30 -9.16
N ILE A 339 -22.89 43.43 -8.53
CA ILE A 339 -23.63 43.94 -7.37
C ILE A 339 -25.09 44.23 -7.75
N LYS A 340 -25.32 44.85 -8.92
CA LYS A 340 -26.67 45.11 -9.43
C LYS A 340 -27.45 43.82 -9.71
N LYS A 341 -26.78 42.79 -10.26
CA LYS A 341 -27.37 41.48 -10.49
C LYS A 341 -27.78 40.83 -9.17
N ALA A 342 -26.91 40.85 -8.17
CA ALA A 342 -27.19 40.32 -6.83
C ALA A 342 -28.38 41.02 -6.18
N LYS A 343 -28.43 42.36 -6.19
CA LYS A 343 -29.58 43.13 -5.69
C LYS A 343 -30.87 42.75 -6.39
N SER A 344 -30.83 42.66 -7.72
CA SER A 344 -32.01 42.30 -8.53
C SER A 344 -32.50 40.88 -8.22
N GLY A 345 -31.56 39.94 -8.03
CA GLY A 345 -31.86 38.56 -7.63
C GLY A 345 -32.54 38.51 -6.26
N ILE A 346 -31.97 39.21 -5.27
CA ILE A 346 -32.50 39.31 -3.92
C ILE A 346 -33.89 39.98 -3.92
N ILE A 347 -34.07 41.13 -4.56
CA ILE A 347 -35.38 41.82 -4.65
C ILE A 347 -36.43 40.90 -5.27
N LYS A 348 -36.10 40.22 -6.37
CA LYS A 348 -37.01 39.28 -7.03
C LYS A 348 -37.41 38.14 -6.09
N HIS A 349 -36.48 37.66 -5.26
CA HIS A 349 -36.77 36.63 -4.28
C HIS A 349 -37.64 37.16 -3.12
N LEU A 350 -37.34 38.35 -2.60
CA LEU A 350 -38.13 38.99 -1.53
C LEU A 350 -39.58 39.25 -1.96
N LEU A 351 -39.84 39.60 -3.22
CA LEU A 351 -41.19 39.74 -3.77
C LEU A 351 -42.01 38.43 -3.74
N THR A 352 -41.36 37.27 -3.68
CA THR A 352 -42.05 35.98 -3.57
C THR A 352 -42.47 35.65 -2.13
N LEU A 353 -41.96 36.40 -1.15
CA LEU A 353 -42.19 36.17 0.27
C LEU A 353 -43.24 37.15 0.79
N ASN A 354 -44.38 36.63 1.26
CA ASN A 354 -45.51 37.44 1.75
C ASN A 354 -45.20 38.27 3.01
N GLU A 355 -44.05 38.03 3.64
CA GLU A 355 -43.62 38.69 4.87
C GLU A 355 -42.88 40.01 4.61
N TYR A 356 -42.48 40.30 3.37
CA TYR A 356 -41.78 41.52 2.97
C TYR A 356 -42.68 42.44 2.13
N ASN A 357 -42.71 43.72 2.46
CA ASN A 357 -43.28 44.80 1.64
C ASN A 357 -42.13 45.69 1.14
N LEU A 358 -42.13 45.92 -0.18
CA LEU A 358 -41.10 46.64 -0.95
C LEU A 358 -41.66 47.91 -1.63
N ASP A 359 -42.84 48.41 -1.23
CA ASP A 359 -43.53 49.54 -1.87
C ASP A 359 -42.69 50.84 -1.84
N ASP A 360 -41.93 51.04 -0.76
CA ASP A 360 -41.06 52.21 -0.53
C ASP A 360 -39.56 51.86 -0.67
N LEU A 361 -39.22 50.80 -1.41
CA LEU A 361 -37.84 50.34 -1.58
C LEU A 361 -36.92 51.44 -2.17
N ASP A 362 -35.83 51.72 -1.47
CA ASP A 362 -34.71 52.50 -1.97
C ASP A 362 -33.48 51.59 -2.19
N ASP A 363 -33.16 51.33 -3.46
CA ASP A 363 -31.99 50.58 -3.89
C ASP A 363 -30.91 51.46 -4.55
N THR A 364 -31.08 52.78 -4.50
CA THR A 364 -30.24 53.75 -5.23
C THR A 364 -29.28 54.54 -4.34
N THR A 365 -29.63 54.75 -3.07
CA THR A 365 -28.86 55.59 -2.14
C THR A 365 -27.55 54.94 -1.69
N ALA A 366 -27.50 53.60 -1.63
CA ALA A 366 -26.32 52.86 -1.19
C ALA A 366 -26.05 51.64 -2.07
N THR A 367 -24.77 51.42 -2.38
CA THR A 367 -24.32 50.45 -3.38
C THR A 367 -24.73 49.02 -3.01
N THR A 368 -24.59 48.62 -1.74
CA THR A 368 -24.83 47.26 -1.24
C THR A 368 -25.99 47.17 -0.23
N VAL A 369 -26.73 48.26 -0.01
CA VAL A 369 -27.83 48.32 0.96
C VAL A 369 -29.15 48.56 0.24
N LEU A 370 -30.21 47.93 0.77
CA LEU A 370 -31.60 48.14 0.41
C LEU A 370 -32.33 48.70 1.64
N ALA A 371 -32.92 49.89 1.50
CA ALA A 371 -33.67 50.57 2.54
C ALA A 371 -35.16 50.68 2.20
N GLY A 372 -36.01 51.08 3.16
CA GLY A 372 -37.45 51.27 2.93
C GLY A 372 -38.25 49.97 2.86
N ILE A 373 -37.69 48.85 3.32
CA ILE A 373 -38.33 47.54 3.33
C ILE A 373 -39.09 47.35 4.65
N LEU A 374 -40.32 46.85 4.60
CA LEU A 374 -41.07 46.46 5.79
C LEU A 374 -41.16 44.94 5.88
N LYS A 375 -40.71 44.35 6.98
CA LYS A 375 -40.94 42.93 7.28
C LYS A 375 -42.00 42.80 8.36
N ASN A 376 -43.13 42.16 8.03
CA ASN A 376 -44.29 42.02 8.93
C ASN A 376 -44.75 43.35 9.55
N GLY A 377 -44.66 44.45 8.78
CA GLY A 377 -45.05 45.80 9.21
C GLY A 377 -43.98 46.57 9.99
N ASN A 378 -42.81 45.99 10.25
CA ASN A 378 -41.68 46.68 10.89
C ASN A 378 -40.62 47.07 9.85
N PRO A 379 -40.04 48.28 9.93
CA PRO A 379 -38.96 48.67 9.04
C PRO A 379 -37.74 47.79 9.25
N ILE A 380 -37.15 47.34 8.15
CA ILE A 380 -35.88 46.63 8.14
C ILE A 380 -34.94 47.18 7.06
N SER A 381 -33.64 47.05 7.29
CA SER A 381 -32.61 47.33 6.28
C SER A 381 -31.95 46.03 5.82
N ILE A 382 -31.74 45.86 4.52
CA ILE A 382 -31.10 44.65 3.99
C ILE A 382 -29.74 44.99 3.41
N VAL A 383 -28.70 44.32 3.88
CA VAL A 383 -27.38 44.34 3.25
C VAL A 383 -27.35 43.21 2.21
N ALA A 384 -27.23 43.58 0.94
CA ALA A 384 -27.25 42.68 -0.21
C ALA A 384 -25.82 42.47 -0.74
N ARG A 385 -25.32 41.23 -0.68
CA ARG A 385 -23.97 40.87 -1.12
C ARG A 385 -23.98 39.78 -2.19
N PRO A 386 -23.19 39.90 -3.28
CA PRO A 386 -22.85 38.72 -4.06
C PRO A 386 -21.99 37.79 -3.22
N ALA A 387 -22.13 36.47 -3.37
CA ALA A 387 -21.18 35.51 -2.83
C ALA A 387 -20.23 35.04 -3.92
N TYR A 388 -18.94 35.03 -3.60
CA TYR A 388 -17.91 34.48 -4.47
C TYR A 388 -17.20 33.34 -3.77
N ASN A 389 -17.05 32.20 -4.46
CA ASN A 389 -16.44 30.99 -3.92
C ASN A 389 -17.06 30.50 -2.57
N GLY A 390 -18.34 30.80 -2.34
CA GLY A 390 -19.03 30.45 -1.09
C GLY A 390 -18.71 31.34 0.12
N GLU A 391 -17.99 32.43 -0.09
CA GLU A 391 -17.63 33.43 0.93
C GLU A 391 -18.30 34.78 0.64
N VAL A 392 -18.40 35.60 1.68
CA VAL A 392 -18.96 36.96 1.62
C VAL A 392 -18.08 37.87 2.44
N ILE A 393 -17.63 38.98 1.86
CA ILE A 393 -16.76 39.96 2.52
C ILE A 393 -17.57 41.21 2.89
N ILE A 394 -17.59 41.55 4.19
CA ILE A 394 -18.20 42.79 4.69
C ILE A 394 -17.09 43.75 5.08
N TYR A 395 -16.79 44.67 4.17
CA TYR A 395 -15.67 45.59 4.35
C TYR A 395 -16.09 46.93 4.96
N TYR A 396 -17.18 47.55 4.48
CA TYR A 396 -17.51 48.92 4.86
C TYR A 396 -18.06 49.02 6.28
N GLY A 397 -17.60 50.05 7.01
CA GLY A 397 -18.12 50.37 8.35
C GLY A 397 -19.63 50.59 8.34
N SER A 398 -20.17 51.27 7.32
CA SER A 398 -21.61 51.52 7.18
C SER A 398 -22.45 50.24 7.11
N GLU A 399 -21.96 49.17 6.50
CA GLU A 399 -22.67 47.89 6.45
C GLU A 399 -22.64 47.18 7.79
N ARG A 400 -21.51 47.28 8.50
CA ARG A 400 -21.37 46.75 9.85
C ARG A 400 -22.26 47.51 10.83
N ASP A 401 -22.31 48.84 10.71
CA ASP A 401 -23.17 49.70 11.53
C ASP A 401 -24.66 49.37 11.30
N ILE A 402 -25.08 49.15 10.06
CA ILE A 402 -26.45 48.73 9.74
C ILE A 402 -26.77 47.35 10.34
N LEU A 403 -25.81 46.42 10.27
CA LEU A 403 -25.94 45.07 10.83
C LEU A 403 -25.88 45.03 12.37
N ASP A 404 -25.36 46.07 13.01
CA ASP A 404 -25.19 46.17 14.47
C ASP A 404 -26.35 46.91 15.17
N TYR A 405 -26.89 47.98 14.56
CA TYR A 405 -27.78 48.92 15.27
C TYR A 405 -29.25 48.89 14.86
N GLU A 406 -29.60 48.49 13.64
CA GLU A 406 -30.98 48.50 13.11
C GLU A 406 -31.52 47.06 12.97
N PRO A 407 -32.86 46.84 12.99
CA PRO A 407 -33.43 45.57 12.54
C PRO A 407 -33.03 45.31 11.08
N SER A 408 -32.02 44.47 10.89
CA SER A 408 -31.37 44.31 9.60
C SER A 408 -31.08 42.85 9.28
N GLU A 409 -30.94 42.57 7.98
CA GLU A 409 -30.68 41.22 7.47
C GLU A 409 -29.55 41.22 6.46
N LEU A 410 -28.72 40.19 6.50
CA LEU A 410 -27.71 39.92 5.49
C LEU A 410 -28.26 38.94 4.46
N TRP A 411 -28.39 39.39 3.22
CA TRP A 411 -28.87 38.58 2.09
C TRP A 411 -27.76 38.39 1.06
N VAL A 412 -27.61 37.14 0.62
CA VAL A 412 -26.49 36.73 -0.22
C VAL A 412 -27.01 36.06 -1.48
N ASP A 413 -26.47 36.48 -2.64
CA ASP A 413 -26.73 35.86 -3.95
C ASP A 413 -25.46 35.21 -4.49
N ASP A 414 -25.44 33.87 -4.54
CA ASP A 414 -24.36 33.04 -5.09
C ASP A 414 -24.60 32.62 -6.55
N GLY A 415 -25.61 33.20 -7.21
CA GLY A 415 -26.01 32.84 -8.57
C GLY A 415 -27.04 31.71 -8.64
N ASN A 416 -27.39 31.07 -7.51
CA ASN A 416 -28.49 30.12 -7.40
C ASN A 416 -29.73 30.77 -6.78
N THR A 417 -30.11 30.36 -5.56
CA THR A 417 -31.23 30.92 -4.82
C THR A 417 -30.70 31.88 -3.75
N PRO A 418 -31.09 33.18 -3.79
CA PRO A 418 -30.74 34.13 -2.74
C PRO A 418 -31.14 33.62 -1.36
N LYS A 419 -30.27 33.79 -0.37
CA LYS A 419 -30.48 33.26 0.98
C LYS A 419 -30.14 34.29 2.04
N MET A 420 -30.95 34.32 3.10
CA MET A 420 -30.69 35.09 4.30
C MET A 420 -29.67 34.36 5.17
N ILE A 421 -28.61 35.07 5.58
CA ILE A 421 -27.60 34.56 6.50
C ILE A 421 -27.95 35.04 7.91
N SER A 422 -28.35 34.10 8.78
CA SER A 422 -28.68 34.41 10.18
C SER A 422 -27.44 34.38 11.07
N LEU A 423 -27.48 35.10 12.21
CA LEU A 423 -26.43 35.05 13.22
C LEU A 423 -26.15 33.61 13.69
N GLY A 424 -27.19 32.79 13.88
CA GLY A 424 -27.03 31.38 14.24
C GLY A 424 -26.32 30.55 13.16
N TYR A 425 -26.53 30.86 11.88
CA TYR A 425 -25.78 30.25 10.78
C TYR A 425 -24.30 30.64 10.85
N LEU A 426 -23.99 31.92 11.10
CA LEU A 426 -22.62 32.40 11.25
C LEU A 426 -21.90 31.74 12.43
N LEU A 427 -22.52 31.71 13.60
CA LEU A 427 -21.95 31.09 14.80
C LEU A 427 -21.64 29.61 14.58
N LYS A 428 -22.54 28.88 13.89
CA LYS A 428 -22.35 27.45 13.57
C LYS A 428 -21.26 27.24 12.53
N LYS A 429 -21.23 28.06 11.47
CA LYS A 429 -20.30 27.88 10.35
C LYS A 429 -18.88 28.33 10.68
N ALA A 430 -18.73 29.36 11.50
CA ALA A 430 -17.45 29.89 11.96
C ALA A 430 -16.95 29.25 13.27
N GLU A 431 -17.64 28.22 13.78
CA GLU A 431 -17.30 27.50 15.02
C GLU A 431 -17.08 28.43 16.24
N ILE A 432 -17.84 29.52 16.31
CA ILE A 432 -17.71 30.52 17.38
C ILE A 432 -18.44 30.00 18.62
N VAL A 433 -17.68 29.45 19.56
CA VAL A 433 -18.20 28.92 20.84
C VAL A 433 -18.15 29.97 21.97
N LYS A 434 -17.28 30.99 21.86
CA LYS A 434 -17.11 32.05 22.86
C LYS A 434 -16.79 33.37 22.16
N PHE A 435 -17.51 34.43 22.52
CA PHE A 435 -17.28 35.80 22.03
C PHE A 435 -17.39 36.80 23.19
N PRO A 436 -16.65 37.92 23.16
CA PRO A 436 -16.77 38.98 24.17
C PRO A 436 -18.05 39.81 23.97
N ILE A 437 -18.61 40.34 25.07
CA ILE A 437 -19.68 41.34 25.09
C ILE A 437 -19.10 42.63 25.64
#